data_AF-A0A219AK73-F1
#
_entry.id   AF-A0A219AK73-F1
#
_cell.length_a   1.000
_cell.length_b   1.000
_cell.length_c   1.000
_cell.angle_alpha   90.00
_cell.angle_beta   90.00
_cell.angle_gamma   90.00
#
_symmetry.space_group_name_H-M   'P 1'
#
loop_
_entity.id
_entity.type
_entity.pdbx_description
1 polymer ?
#
loop_
_entity_poly.entity_id
_entity_poly.type
_entity_poly.pdbx_seq_one_letter_code
_entity_poly.pdbx_strand_id
1 'polypeptide(L)'
;VLCTPTASGKSLTYMIPIFETILNEPEATALYISPLNALVNDQLKSFLEFEEKLKSGAGIARYTGALSEAEKRKVREGQTNVVLTNPEMIHM
;
A
#
# COMPACT_ATOMS: atom_id res chain seq x y z
N VAL A 1 15.27 8.16 6.41
CA VAL A 1 15.44 6.89 7.18
C VAL A 1 14.87 7.11 8.58
N LEU A 2 13.91 6.28 9.00
CA LEU A 2 13.29 6.33 10.32
C LEU A 2 13.86 5.18 11.18
N CYS A 3 14.45 5.51 12.32
CA CYS A 3 14.96 4.53 13.28
C CYS A 3 14.17 4.64 14.58
N THR A 4 13.22 3.76 14.78
CA THR A 4 12.47 3.68 16.04
C THR A 4 12.26 2.22 16.46
N PRO A 5 12.12 1.93 17.77
CA PRO A 5 11.80 0.59 18.26
C PRO A 5 10.47 0.05 17.69
N THR A 6 10.34 -1.27 17.57
CA THR A 6 9.08 -1.95 17.21
C THR A 6 7.94 -1.50 18.12
N ALA A 7 6.70 -1.50 17.60
CA ALA A 7 5.51 -1.02 18.30
C ALA A 7 5.45 0.50 18.61
N SER A 8 6.34 1.32 18.08
CA SER A 8 6.29 2.80 18.26
C SER A 8 5.32 3.54 17.30
N GLY A 9 4.45 2.83 16.58
CA GLY A 9 3.56 3.46 15.59
C GLY A 9 4.23 3.93 14.29
N LYS A 10 5.37 3.35 13.91
CA LYS A 10 6.08 3.68 12.66
C LYS A 10 5.19 3.71 11.43
N SER A 11 4.20 2.84 11.36
CA SER A 11 3.37 2.76 10.17
C SER A 11 2.62 4.05 9.87
N LEU A 12 2.26 4.80 10.91
CA LEU A 12 1.59 6.09 10.77
C LEU A 12 2.46 7.15 10.08
N THR A 13 3.78 7.07 10.19
CA THR A 13 4.68 8.09 9.61
C THR A 13 4.69 8.07 8.08
N TYR A 14 4.28 6.96 7.46
CA TYR A 14 4.09 6.88 6.01
C TYR A 14 2.62 6.79 5.62
N MET A 15 1.74 6.19 6.42
CA MET A 15 0.31 6.10 6.08
C MET A 15 -0.36 7.47 6.08
N ILE A 16 -0.19 8.27 7.14
CA ILE A 16 -0.83 9.58 7.27
C ILE A 16 -0.54 10.49 6.06
N PRO A 17 0.73 10.74 5.68
CA PRO A 17 1.00 11.60 4.54
C PRO A 17 0.49 11.03 3.21
N ILE A 18 0.44 9.70 3.03
CA ILE A 18 -0.15 9.09 1.83
C ILE A 18 -1.64 9.42 1.73
N PHE A 19 -2.40 9.17 2.80
CA PHE A 19 -3.84 9.43 2.80
C PHE A 19 -4.16 10.93 2.75
N GLU A 20 -3.40 11.77 3.45
CA GLU A 20 -3.52 13.23 3.36
C GLU A 20 -3.30 13.72 1.93
N THR A 21 -2.30 13.18 1.23
CA THR A 21 -2.05 13.53 -0.18
C THR A 21 -3.21 13.08 -1.07
N ILE A 22 -3.69 11.85 -0.93
CA ILE A 22 -4.81 11.33 -1.73
C ILE A 22 -6.11 12.13 -1.50
N LEU A 23 -6.37 12.57 -0.26
CA LEU A 23 -7.53 13.41 0.05
C LEU A 23 -7.49 14.78 -0.65
N ASN A 24 -6.29 15.35 -0.82
CA ASN A 24 -6.10 16.64 -1.51
C ASN A 24 -5.97 16.47 -3.03
N GLU A 25 -5.38 15.37 -3.47
CA GLU A 25 -5.06 15.02 -4.85
C GLU A 25 -5.53 13.58 -5.14
N PRO A 26 -6.79 13.37 -5.58
CA PRO A 26 -7.37 12.03 -5.74
C PRO A 26 -6.63 11.10 -6.72
N GLU A 27 -5.83 11.68 -7.63
CA GLU A 27 -4.99 10.95 -8.59
C GLU A 27 -3.60 10.61 -8.05
N ALA A 28 -3.27 11.04 -6.83
CA ALA A 28 -1.97 10.75 -6.22
C ALA A 28 -1.80 9.24 -6.00
N THR A 29 -0.56 8.78 -6.17
CA THR A 29 -0.20 7.37 -6.03
C THR A 29 0.96 7.16 -5.08
N ALA A 30 1.01 5.99 -4.44
CA ALA A 30 2.07 5.59 -3.55
C ALA A 30 2.47 4.12 -3.77
N LEU A 31 3.78 3.86 -3.74
CA LEU A 31 4.34 2.51 -3.81
C LEU A 31 4.95 2.15 -2.46
N TYR A 32 4.40 1.14 -1.80
CA TYR A 32 4.94 0.57 -0.58
C TYR A 32 5.72 -0.70 -0.91
N ILE A 33 7.00 -0.73 -0.55
CA ILE A 33 7.89 -1.86 -0.83
C ILE A 33 8.31 -2.49 0.48
N SER A 34 8.04 -3.78 0.63
CA SER A 34 8.43 -4.57 1.79
C SER A 34 9.31 -5.74 1.41
N PRO A 35 10.32 -6.11 2.23
CA PRO A 35 11.24 -7.20 1.91
C PRO A 35 10.58 -8.58 1.87
N LEU A 36 9.42 -8.76 2.52
CA LEU A 36 8.73 -10.04 2.64
C LEU A 36 7.24 -9.93 2.28
N ASN A 37 6.70 -10.97 1.64
CA ASN A 37 5.27 -11.08 1.32
C ASN A 37 4.38 -11.07 2.57
N ALA A 38 4.83 -11.67 3.67
CA ALA A 38 4.10 -11.65 4.93
C ALA A 38 3.87 -10.21 5.42
N LEU A 39 4.94 -9.40 5.41
CA LEU A 39 4.86 -7.99 5.79
C LEU A 39 4.02 -7.16 4.82
N VAL A 40 4.02 -7.48 3.52
CA VAL A 40 3.09 -6.87 2.55
C VAL A 40 1.63 -7.11 2.97
N ASN A 41 1.30 -8.34 3.37
CA ASN A 41 -0.05 -8.71 3.79
C ASN A 41 -0.46 -8.02 5.10
N ASP A 42 0.45 -7.97 6.08
CA ASP A 42 0.20 -7.29 7.36
C ASP A 42 -0.05 -5.79 7.16
N GLN A 43 0.71 -5.15 6.27
CA GLN A 43 0.52 -3.75 5.92
C GLN A 43 -0.74 -3.53 5.10
N LEU A 44 -1.06 -4.41 4.15
CA LEU A 44 -2.30 -4.31 3.37
C LEU A 44 -3.52 -4.26 4.30
N LYS A 45 -3.56 -5.15 5.30
CA LYS A 45 -4.62 -5.14 6.31
C LYS A 45 -4.70 -3.80 7.05
N SER A 46 -3.56 -3.26 7.47
CA SER A 46 -3.49 -1.98 8.18
C SER A 46 -3.99 -0.81 7.32
N PHE A 47 -3.63 -0.77 6.03
CA PHE A 47 -4.09 0.24 5.09
C PHE A 47 -5.60 0.15 4.83
N LEU A 48 -6.13 -1.06 4.63
CA LEU A 48 -7.58 -1.27 4.43
C LEU A 48 -8.39 -0.87 5.67
N GLU A 49 -7.94 -1.23 6.87
CA GLU A 49 -8.59 -0.84 8.13
C GLU A 49 -8.57 0.68 8.34
N PHE A 50 -7.50 1.35 7.92
CA PHE A 50 -7.40 2.80 8.00
C PHE A 50 -8.34 3.48 7.00
N GLU A 51 -8.38 2.97 5.77
CA GLU A 51 -9.27 3.48 4.73
C GLU A 51 -10.75 3.27 5.07
N GLU A 52 -11.12 2.11 5.63
CA GLU A 52 -12.51 1.87 6.07
C GLU A 52 -13.00 2.93 7.07
N LYS A 53 -12.10 3.40 7.95
CA LYS A 53 -12.42 4.43 8.95
C LYS A 53 -12.41 5.83 8.36
N LEU A 54 -11.43 6.13 7.50
CA LEU A 54 -11.23 7.46 6.93
C LEU A 54 -12.21 7.76 5.78
N LYS A 55 -12.56 6.73 5.00
CA LYS A 55 -13.39 6.79 3.79
C LYS A 55 -12.85 7.81 2.79
N SER A 56 -11.55 7.76 2.52
CA SER A 56 -10.92 8.70 1.58
C SER A 56 -11.25 8.42 0.11
N GLY A 57 -11.72 7.21 -0.20
CA GLY A 57 -11.92 6.74 -1.56
C GLY A 57 -10.63 6.17 -2.19
N ALA A 58 -9.56 6.00 -1.41
CA ALA A 58 -8.29 5.48 -1.91
C ALA A 58 -8.41 4.03 -2.36
N GLY A 59 -8.03 3.76 -3.61
CA GLY A 59 -7.81 2.40 -4.10
C GLY A 59 -6.54 1.81 -3.51
N ILE A 60 -6.64 0.67 -2.83
CA ILE A 60 -5.50 0.01 -2.16
C ILE A 60 -5.40 -1.43 -2.66
N ALA A 61 -4.23 -1.81 -3.17
CA ALA A 61 -4.02 -3.15 -3.68
C ALA A 61 -2.64 -3.71 -3.33
N ARG A 62 -2.58 -5.03 -3.21
CA ARG A 62 -1.32 -5.77 -3.20
C ARG A 62 -0.92 -6.09 -4.63
N TYR A 63 0.38 -6.11 -4.92
CA TYR A 63 0.93 -6.59 -6.19
C TYR A 63 2.16 -7.46 -5.90
N THR A 64 1.98 -8.78 -5.89
CA THR A 64 3.04 -9.76 -5.53
C THR A 64 3.01 -10.94 -6.50
N GLY A 65 4.04 -11.78 -6.48
CA GLY A 65 4.10 -13.01 -7.29
C GLY A 65 2.99 -14.02 -6.98
N ALA A 66 2.29 -13.86 -5.85
CA ALA A 66 1.13 -14.68 -5.49
C ALA A 66 -0.14 -14.37 -6.30
N LEU A 67 -0.18 -13.25 -7.02
CA LEU A 67 -1.31 -12.90 -7.88
C LEU A 67 -1.23 -13.61 -9.22
N SER A 68 -2.37 -14.10 -9.70
CA SER A 68 -2.55 -14.49 -11.09
C SER A 68 -2.39 -13.29 -12.03
N GLU A 69 -2.11 -13.55 -13.31
CA GLU A 69 -2.00 -12.49 -14.33
C GLU A 69 -3.28 -11.66 -14.48
N ALA A 70 -4.44 -12.29 -14.31
CA ALA A 70 -5.72 -11.60 -14.33
C ALA A 70 -5.89 -10.64 -13.15
N GLU A 71 -5.45 -11.04 -11.95
CA GLU A 71 -5.46 -10.17 -10.76
C GLU A 71 -4.46 -9.02 -10.91
N LYS A 72 -3.24 -9.30 -11.38
CA LYS A 72 -2.25 -8.25 -11.67
C LYS A 72 -2.78 -7.23 -12.67
N ARG A 73 -3.47 -7.69 -13.71
CA ARG A 73 -4.10 -6.81 -14.71
C ARG A 73 -5.18 -5.92 -14.07
N LYS A 74 -6.06 -6.49 -13.24
CA LYS A 74 -7.08 -5.71 -12.52
C LYS A 74 -6.47 -4.61 -11.64
N VAL A 75 -5.36 -4.88 -10.97
CA VAL A 75 -4.67 -3.87 -10.15
C VAL A 75 -4.12 -2.72 -11.02
N ARG A 76 -3.54 -3.03 -12.19
CA ARG A 76 -2.98 -2.02 -13.10
C ARG A 76 -4.03 -1.19 -13.83
N GLU A 77 -5.16 -1.80 -14.19
CA GLU A 77 -6.23 -1.16 -14.95
C GLU A 77 -7.28 -0.50 -14.05
N GLY A 78 -7.33 -0.86 -12.77
CA GLY A 78 -8.25 -0.31 -11.79
C GLY A 78 -7.77 1.03 -11.21
N GLN A 79 -8.69 1.73 -10.54
CA GLN A 79 -8.35 2.91 -9.75
C GLN A 79 -7.62 2.47 -8.47
N THR A 80 -6.29 2.43 -8.54
CA THR A 80 -5.41 2.02 -7.43
C THR A 80 -4.44 3.16 -7.10
N ASN A 81 -4.63 3.78 -5.94
CA ASN A 81 -3.73 4.81 -5.42
C ASN A 81 -2.51 4.19 -4.74
N VAL A 82 -2.70 3.16 -3.90
CA VAL A 82 -1.63 2.55 -3.10
C VAL A 82 -1.37 1.12 -3.54
N VAL A 83 -0.15 0.86 -4.01
CA VAL A 83 0.31 -0.50 -4.34
C VAL A 83 1.31 -0.97 -3.30
N LEU A 84 1.03 -2.12 -2.68
CA LEU A 84 1.94 -2.79 -1.75
C LEU A 84 2.61 -3.98 -2.45
N THR A 85 3.93 -3.96 -2.53
CA THR A 85 4.74 -4.91 -3.32
C THR A 85 6.00 -5.37 -2.58
N ASN A 86 6.75 -6.25 -3.22
CA ASN A 86 8.08 -6.70 -2.80
C ASN A 86 9.14 -6.35 -3.87
N PRO A 87 10.45 -6.44 -3.56
CA PRO A 87 11.50 -6.17 -4.54
C PRO A 87 11.43 -7.08 -5.78
N GLU A 88 11.08 -8.35 -5.61
CA GLU A 88 10.96 -9.32 -6.71
C GLU A 88 10.05 -8.82 -7.83
N MET A 89 8.88 -8.25 -7.49
CA MET A 89 7.92 -7.73 -8.46
C MET A 89 8.31 -6.40 -9.11
N ILE A 90 9.33 -5.71 -8.62
CA ILE A 90 9.82 -4.45 -9.23
C ILE A 90 10.88 -4.74 -10.28
N HIS A 91 11.65 -5.82 -10.09
CA HIS A 91 12.75 -6.16 -10.99
C HIS A 91 12.29 -6.95 -12.23
N MET A 92 11.10 -7.53 -12.19
CA MET A 92 10.45 -8.25 -13.30
C MET A 92 9.50 -7.36 -14.08
#